data_AF-A0AAW1UGL7-F1
#
_entry.id   AF-A0AAW1UGL7-F1
#
_cell.length_a   1.000
_cell.length_b   1.000
_cell.length_c   1.000
_cell.angle_alpha   90.00
_cell.angle_beta   90.00
_cell.angle_gamma   90.00
#
_symmetry.space_group_name_H-M   'P 1'
#
loop_
_entity.id
_entity.type
_entity.pdbx_description
1 polymer ?
#
loop_
_entity_poly.entity_id
_entity_poly.type
_entity_poly.pdbx_seq_one_letter_code
_entity_poly.pdbx_strand_id
1 'polypeptide(L)'
;MLPPKIVILLILPLNIFGNHIFSFIPKSRNEDLISVVLDFMDEQESPVFMNLYTCWSKNDILHISHKLWNKNHRLRILTNIDAPTYSSNIWEYEVILVDMRCKNVDRIFEKDEREILFKQPSRWIVIGNVSDIISRNLNIGVDSKFFVIEEFENNFHVYAIFKYSKDFVEFDSNKIATWSRKTGIESYNHLCIGRNRTDLKRLQLKISYVLTNLDSLNHLWDYSITFHIPRLLSSGESMASLC
;
A
#
# COMPACT_ATOMS: atom_id res chain seq x y z
N MET A 1 18.36 -67.29 44.45
CA MET A 1 16.96 -67.10 44.02
C MET A 1 16.82 -65.70 43.45
N LEU A 2 16.73 -65.59 42.13
CA LEU A 2 16.51 -64.36 41.37
C LEU A 2 15.30 -64.61 40.45
N PRO A 3 14.41 -63.64 40.21
CA PRO A 3 13.19 -63.88 39.47
C PRO A 3 13.46 -63.99 37.96
N PRO A 4 12.61 -64.70 37.21
CA PRO A 4 12.76 -64.83 35.77
C PRO A 4 12.36 -63.52 35.07
N LYS A 5 13.19 -63.08 34.13
CA LYS A 5 12.88 -61.97 33.22
C LYS A 5 11.88 -62.44 32.18
N ILE A 6 10.68 -61.86 32.19
CA ILE A 6 9.68 -62.03 31.13
C ILE A 6 10.11 -61.13 29.97
N VAL A 7 10.48 -61.75 28.84
CA VAL A 7 10.73 -61.04 27.57
C VAL A 7 9.40 -60.98 26.82
N ILE A 8 8.77 -59.81 26.80
CA ILE A 8 7.57 -59.55 26.00
C ILE A 8 8.03 -59.19 24.59
N LEU A 9 7.84 -60.11 23.65
CA LEU A 9 8.04 -59.87 22.22
C LEU A 9 6.80 -59.12 21.68
N LEU A 10 6.87 -57.79 21.63
CA LEU A 10 5.87 -56.95 20.96
C LEU A 10 6.09 -57.03 19.45
N ILE A 11 5.29 -57.85 18.77
CA ILE A 11 5.16 -57.84 17.32
C ILE A 11 4.22 -56.68 16.96
N LEU A 12 4.79 -55.53 16.59
CA LEU A 12 4.04 -54.45 15.96
C LEU A 12 3.81 -54.79 14.48
N PRO A 13 2.58 -54.73 13.96
CA PRO A 13 2.35 -54.87 12.54
C PRO A 13 2.88 -53.63 11.80
N LEU A 14 3.99 -53.79 11.10
CA LEU A 14 4.35 -52.97 9.95
C LEU A 14 3.31 -53.20 8.86
N ASN A 15 2.39 -52.25 8.68
CA ASN A 15 1.74 -51.94 7.41
C ASN A 15 0.78 -50.77 7.63
N ILE A 16 1.14 -49.61 7.11
CA ILE A 16 0.33 -48.69 6.28
C ILE A 16 1.34 -47.62 5.82
N PHE A 17 2.14 -47.93 4.81
CA PHE A 17 2.64 -46.88 3.91
C PHE A 17 1.47 -46.51 3.01
N GLY A 18 0.58 -45.67 3.55
CA GLY A 18 -0.37 -44.94 2.74
C GLY A 18 0.45 -44.05 1.81
N ASN A 19 0.54 -44.43 0.54
CA ASN A 19 0.93 -43.54 -0.53
C ASN A 19 -0.11 -42.41 -0.60
N HIS A 20 0.01 -41.44 0.30
CA HIS A 20 -0.54 -40.12 0.08
C HIS A 20 0.23 -39.56 -1.10
N ILE A 21 -0.30 -39.82 -2.30
CA ILE A 21 -0.09 -38.97 -3.46
C ILE A 21 -0.56 -37.59 -3.00
N PHE A 22 0.37 -36.80 -2.46
CA PHE A 22 0.18 -35.37 -2.32
C PHE A 22 -0.02 -34.88 -3.75
N SER A 23 -1.28 -34.74 -4.14
CA SER A 23 -1.61 -34.01 -5.35
C SER A 23 -1.01 -32.64 -5.15
N PHE A 24 0.05 -32.33 -5.90
CA PHE A 24 0.51 -30.98 -6.10
C PHE A 24 -0.66 -30.24 -6.75
N ILE A 25 -1.50 -29.62 -5.92
CA ILE A 25 -2.49 -28.68 -6.40
C ILE A 25 -1.67 -27.54 -6.98
N PRO A 26 -1.73 -27.27 -8.29
CA PRO A 26 -0.98 -26.17 -8.87
C PRO A 26 -1.38 -24.89 -8.15
N LYS A 27 -0.35 -24.22 -7.60
CA LYS A 27 -0.47 -22.97 -6.85
C LYS A 27 -1.28 -21.97 -7.69
N SER A 28 -2.37 -21.43 -7.13
CA SER A 28 -3.22 -20.52 -7.88
C SER A 28 -2.46 -19.22 -8.18
N ARG A 29 -2.68 -18.60 -9.34
CA ARG A 29 -2.08 -17.29 -9.68
C ARG A 29 -2.37 -16.22 -8.61
N ASN A 30 -3.50 -16.34 -7.91
CA ASN A 30 -3.86 -15.44 -6.82
C ASN A 30 -3.00 -15.64 -5.58
N GLU A 31 -2.42 -16.82 -5.36
CA GLU A 31 -1.60 -17.06 -4.18
C GLU A 31 -0.30 -16.25 -4.20
N ASP A 32 0.29 -16.07 -5.37
CA ASP A 32 1.47 -15.22 -5.52
C ASP A 32 1.09 -13.75 -5.33
N LEU A 33 -0.01 -13.29 -5.94
CA LEU A 33 -0.52 -11.93 -5.75
C LEU A 33 -0.82 -11.62 -4.28
N ILE A 34 -1.47 -12.54 -3.57
CA ILE A 34 -1.72 -12.44 -2.13
C ILE A 34 -0.39 -12.29 -1.38
N SER A 35 0.62 -13.08 -1.75
CA SER A 35 1.93 -13.02 -1.09
C SER A 35 2.64 -11.70 -1.36
N VAL A 36 2.64 -11.19 -2.60
CA VAL A 36 3.19 -9.88 -2.95
C VAL A 36 2.54 -8.77 -2.14
N VAL A 37 1.20 -8.76 -2.08
CA VAL A 37 0.44 -7.76 -1.32
C VAL A 37 0.84 -7.78 0.15
N LEU A 38 0.88 -8.98 0.76
CA LEU A 38 1.18 -9.13 2.18
C LEU A 38 2.61 -8.75 2.51
N ASP A 39 3.58 -9.13 1.68
CA ASP A 39 4.98 -8.77 1.92
C ASP A 39 5.17 -7.27 1.71
N PHE A 40 4.53 -6.68 0.70
CA PHE A 40 4.59 -5.24 0.46
C PHE A 40 3.96 -4.44 1.61
N MET A 41 2.88 -4.93 2.20
CA MET A 41 2.26 -4.30 3.35
C MET A 41 3.14 -4.33 4.60
N ASP A 42 3.86 -5.42 4.84
CA ASP A 42 4.80 -5.50 5.95
C ASP A 42 5.89 -4.42 5.85
N GLU A 43 6.41 -4.20 4.64
CA GLU A 43 7.40 -3.13 4.35
C GLU A 43 6.87 -1.71 4.53
N GLN A 44 5.54 -1.52 4.60
CA GLN A 44 4.93 -0.21 4.91
C GLN A 44 4.83 0.07 6.41
N GLU A 45 5.25 -0.86 7.29
CA GLU A 45 5.36 -0.73 8.76
C GLU A 45 4.14 -0.08 9.45
N SER A 46 2.93 -0.41 9.02
CA SER A 46 1.73 0.25 9.53
C SER A 46 0.62 -0.78 9.76
N PRO A 47 -0.06 -0.78 10.92
CA PRO A 47 -1.18 -1.67 11.12
C PRO A 47 -2.30 -1.26 10.17
N VAL A 48 -2.74 -2.18 9.31
CA VAL A 48 -3.69 -1.85 8.24
C VAL A 48 -5.03 -2.55 8.45
N PHE A 49 -6.11 -1.77 8.30
CA PHE A 49 -7.43 -2.26 7.93
C PHE A 49 -7.50 -2.35 6.40
N MET A 50 -7.67 -3.55 5.86
CA MET A 50 -7.77 -3.73 4.40
C MET A 50 -9.23 -3.82 3.96
N ASN A 51 -9.63 -2.97 3.01
CA ASN A 51 -10.84 -3.17 2.22
C ASN A 51 -10.48 -3.90 0.93
N LEU A 52 -11.12 -5.04 0.71
CA LEU A 52 -10.85 -5.89 -0.44
C LEU A 52 -11.93 -5.74 -1.52
N TYR A 53 -11.57 -5.21 -2.69
CA TYR A 53 -12.40 -5.14 -3.88
C TYR A 53 -11.82 -6.04 -4.97
N THR A 54 -12.10 -7.34 -4.85
CA THR A 54 -11.59 -8.36 -5.77
C THR A 54 -12.69 -9.34 -6.13
N CYS A 55 -12.46 -10.06 -7.21
CA CYS A 55 -13.28 -11.17 -7.73
C CYS A 55 -12.62 -12.51 -7.39
N TRP A 56 -11.84 -12.54 -6.31
CA TRP A 56 -11.14 -13.74 -5.86
C TRP A 56 -12.12 -14.80 -5.34
N SER A 57 -11.69 -16.06 -5.37
CA SER A 57 -12.51 -17.15 -4.87
C SER A 57 -12.68 -17.03 -3.34
N LYS A 58 -13.73 -17.65 -2.79
CA LYS A 58 -13.91 -17.71 -1.33
C LYS A 58 -12.69 -18.31 -0.61
N ASN A 59 -12.02 -19.28 -1.24
CA ASN A 59 -10.82 -19.90 -0.69
C ASN A 59 -9.65 -18.91 -0.64
N ASP A 60 -9.44 -18.13 -1.69
CA ASP A 60 -8.42 -17.08 -1.74
C ASP A 60 -8.69 -15.99 -0.69
N ILE A 61 -9.96 -15.59 -0.53
CA ILE A 61 -10.39 -14.61 0.48
C ILE A 61 -10.14 -15.13 1.90
N LEU A 62 -10.49 -16.40 2.17
CA LEU A 62 -10.19 -17.04 3.46
C LEU A 62 -8.68 -17.14 3.70
N HIS A 63 -7.91 -17.45 2.66
CA HIS A 63 -6.44 -17.56 2.74
C HIS A 63 -5.79 -16.22 3.10
N ILE A 64 -6.13 -15.14 2.40
CA ILE A 64 -5.61 -13.80 2.72
C ILE A 64 -6.10 -13.35 4.10
N SER A 65 -7.35 -13.63 4.47
CA SER A 65 -7.89 -13.29 5.79
C SER A 65 -7.11 -13.96 6.92
N HIS A 66 -6.79 -15.26 6.76
CA HIS A 66 -6.00 -15.99 7.74
C HIS A 66 -4.57 -15.47 7.84
N LYS A 67 -3.93 -15.18 6.70
CA LYS A 67 -2.58 -14.58 6.70
C LYS A 67 -2.55 -13.20 7.35
N LEU A 68 -3.51 -12.32 7.04
CA LEU A 68 -3.63 -11.00 7.65
C LEU A 68 -3.85 -11.09 9.16
N TRP A 69 -4.72 -11.99 9.60
CA TRP A 69 -4.97 -12.22 11.03
C TRP A 69 -3.71 -12.60 11.79
N ASN A 70 -2.90 -13.50 11.22
CA ASN A 70 -1.63 -13.93 11.84
C ASN A 70 -0.59 -12.81 11.92
N LYS A 71 -0.69 -11.79 11.05
CA LYS A 71 0.14 -10.59 11.10
C LYS A 71 -0.50 -9.44 11.90
N ASN A 72 -1.57 -9.70 12.65
CA ASN A 72 -2.33 -8.71 13.43
C ASN A 72 -2.92 -7.57 12.58
N HIS A 73 -3.24 -7.85 11.32
CA HIS A 73 -3.98 -6.97 10.43
C HIS A 73 -5.46 -7.35 10.40
N ARG A 74 -6.34 -6.37 10.17
CA ARG A 74 -7.79 -6.58 10.11
C ARG A 74 -8.27 -6.49 8.66
N LEU A 75 -9.10 -7.44 8.24
CA LEU A 75 -9.68 -7.48 6.90
C LEU A 75 -11.16 -7.13 6.96
N ARG A 76 -11.59 -6.20 6.11
CA ARG A 76 -12.99 -5.96 5.78
C ARG A 76 -13.22 -6.39 4.34
N ILE A 77 -14.06 -7.41 4.17
CA ILE A 77 -14.39 -7.92 2.85
C ILE A 77 -15.62 -7.15 2.36
N LEU A 78 -15.47 -6.42 1.27
CA LEU A 78 -16.57 -5.74 0.61
C LEU A 78 -16.93 -6.55 -0.64
N THR A 79 -17.77 -7.56 -0.43
CA THR A 79 -18.18 -8.49 -1.49
C THR A 79 -19.09 -7.85 -2.53
N ASN A 80 -19.63 -6.66 -2.25
CA ASN A 80 -20.52 -5.96 -3.17
C ASN A 80 -19.81 -4.73 -3.73
N ILE A 81 -19.23 -4.89 -4.92
CA ILE A 81 -18.53 -3.84 -5.69
C ILE A 81 -19.47 -2.64 -5.95
N ASP A 82 -20.79 -2.85 -5.90
CA ASP A 82 -21.80 -1.84 -6.26
C ASP A 82 -21.98 -0.72 -5.22
N ALA A 83 -21.50 -0.87 -3.98
CA ALA A 83 -21.60 0.19 -2.99
C ALA A 83 -20.51 0.05 -1.94
N PRO A 84 -19.31 0.63 -2.17
CA PRO A 84 -18.35 0.78 -1.11
C PRO A 84 -19.00 1.59 0.02
N THR A 85 -19.11 0.98 1.19
CA THR A 85 -19.64 1.62 2.40
C THR A 85 -18.47 2.19 3.18
N TYR A 86 -18.19 3.46 2.94
CA TYR A 86 -17.23 4.19 3.72
C TYR A 86 -17.81 4.48 5.09
N SER A 87 -17.14 3.95 6.11
CA SER A 87 -17.36 4.44 7.47
C SER A 87 -16.90 5.88 7.51
N SER A 88 -17.75 6.80 7.99
CA SER A 88 -17.42 8.23 8.15
C SER A 88 -16.18 8.49 9.01
N ASN A 89 -15.69 7.46 9.72
CA ASN A 89 -14.42 7.44 10.42
C ASN A 89 -13.38 6.70 9.57
N ILE A 90 -12.85 7.36 8.53
CA ILE A 90 -11.71 6.85 7.76
C ILE A 90 -10.47 7.07 8.63
N TRP A 91 -9.91 5.98 9.16
CA TRP A 91 -8.71 6.03 10.00
C TRP A 91 -7.46 6.08 9.10
N GLU A 92 -6.35 6.61 9.61
CA GLU A 92 -5.04 6.71 8.91
C GLU A 92 -4.39 5.36 8.51
N TYR A 93 -5.13 4.28 8.74
CA TYR A 93 -4.73 2.90 8.72
C TYR A 93 -5.49 2.09 7.66
N GLU A 94 -6.29 2.71 6.80
CA GLU A 94 -7.08 1.98 5.79
C GLU A 94 -6.32 1.82 4.47
N VAL A 95 -6.22 0.58 3.98
CA VAL A 95 -5.74 0.23 2.65
C VAL A 95 -6.88 -0.31 1.82
N ILE A 96 -7.05 0.24 0.64
CA ILE A 96 -8.01 -0.21 -0.36
C ILE A 96 -7.23 -1.06 -1.37
N LEU A 97 -7.54 -2.35 -1.43
CA LEU A 97 -6.97 -3.28 -2.40
C LEU A 97 -7.96 -3.54 -3.52
N VAL A 98 -7.57 -3.22 -4.76
CA VAL A 98 -8.42 -3.38 -5.95
C VAL A 98 -7.74 -4.28 -6.97
N ASP A 99 -8.48 -5.22 -7.56
CA ASP A 99 -8.00 -6.05 -8.66
C ASP A 99 -8.65 -5.63 -9.99
N MET A 100 -7.85 -5.08 -10.90
CA MET A 100 -8.32 -4.52 -12.18
C MET A 100 -8.85 -5.58 -13.14
N ARG A 101 -8.59 -6.87 -12.88
CA ARG A 101 -9.09 -7.99 -13.70
C ARG A 101 -10.58 -8.25 -13.46
N CYS A 102 -11.16 -7.62 -12.45
CA CYS A 102 -12.54 -7.83 -12.05
C CYS A 102 -13.51 -6.97 -12.85
N LYS A 103 -14.70 -7.52 -13.10
CA LYS A 103 -15.77 -6.79 -13.78
C LYS A 103 -16.25 -5.62 -12.92
N ASN A 104 -16.65 -4.52 -13.57
CA ASN A 104 -17.18 -3.31 -12.93
C ASN A 104 -16.20 -2.57 -12.01
N VAL A 105 -14.88 -2.81 -12.13
CA VAL A 105 -13.88 -2.08 -11.33
C VAL A 105 -13.96 -0.57 -11.55
N ASP A 106 -14.38 -0.15 -12.74
CA ASP A 106 -14.55 1.27 -13.11
C ASP A 106 -15.52 2.00 -12.17
N ARG A 107 -16.55 1.31 -11.67
CA ARG A 107 -17.54 1.88 -10.74
C ARG A 107 -16.92 2.29 -9.40
N ILE A 108 -15.87 1.59 -8.97
CA ILE A 108 -15.13 1.92 -7.74
C ILE A 108 -14.50 3.30 -7.93
N PHE A 109 -13.76 3.48 -9.04
CA PHE A 109 -13.09 4.73 -9.33
C PHE A 109 -14.06 5.91 -9.58
N GLU A 110 -15.17 5.69 -10.29
CA GLU A 110 -16.18 6.72 -10.59
C GLU A 110 -16.94 7.24 -9.36
N LYS A 111 -17.14 6.37 -8.36
CA LYS A 111 -17.78 6.77 -7.09
C LYS A 111 -16.77 7.50 -6.21
N ASP A 112 -15.55 7.01 -6.17
CA ASP A 112 -14.54 7.49 -5.22
C ASP A 112 -13.93 8.84 -5.61
N GLU A 113 -13.96 9.20 -6.90
CA GLU A 113 -13.63 10.55 -7.37
C GLU A 113 -14.53 11.61 -6.71
N ARG A 114 -15.78 11.26 -6.38
CA ARG A 114 -16.73 12.14 -5.70
C ARG A 114 -16.54 12.18 -4.18
N GLU A 115 -15.84 11.20 -3.60
CA GLU A 115 -15.80 10.97 -2.14
C GLU A 115 -14.41 11.26 -1.50
N ILE A 116 -13.48 11.93 -2.21
CA ILE A 116 -12.19 12.43 -1.66
C ILE A 116 -11.17 11.31 -1.34
N LEU A 117 -11.46 10.05 -1.67
CA LEU A 117 -10.69 8.89 -1.22
C LEU A 117 -9.31 8.74 -1.86
N PHE A 118 -9.03 9.50 -2.92
CA PHE A 118 -7.69 9.63 -3.48
C PHE A 118 -6.87 10.75 -2.81
N LYS A 119 -7.19 11.11 -1.58
CA LYS A 119 -6.38 12.01 -0.74
C LYS A 119 -6.00 11.31 0.55
N GLN A 120 -5.08 11.91 1.30
CA GLN A 120 -4.76 11.40 2.62
C GLN A 120 -6.02 11.34 3.52
N PRO A 121 -6.09 10.33 4.41
CA PRO A 121 -5.01 9.39 4.75
C PRO A 121 -5.10 8.02 4.06
N SER A 122 -5.99 7.85 3.09
CA SER A 122 -6.26 6.56 2.43
C SER A 122 -5.08 6.08 1.59
N ARG A 123 -4.85 4.76 1.62
CA ARG A 123 -3.81 4.10 0.83
C ARG A 123 -4.44 3.15 -0.17
N TRP A 124 -3.95 3.17 -1.39
CA TRP A 124 -4.47 2.37 -2.48
C TRP A 124 -3.41 1.38 -2.96
N ILE A 125 -3.79 0.13 -3.09
CA ILE A 125 -3.01 -0.90 -3.76
C ILE A 125 -3.88 -1.44 -4.89
N VAL A 126 -3.41 -1.32 -6.12
CA VAL A 126 -4.14 -1.74 -7.30
C VAL A 126 -3.35 -2.81 -8.04
N ILE A 127 -3.95 -3.96 -8.29
CA ILE A 127 -3.35 -5.04 -9.07
C ILE A 127 -3.74 -4.82 -10.54
N GLY A 128 -2.77 -4.49 -11.39
CA GLY A 128 -3.02 -4.15 -12.79
C GLY A 128 -1.78 -3.60 -13.50
N ASN A 129 -1.99 -3.08 -14.71
CA ASN A 129 -0.94 -2.41 -15.50
C ASN A 129 -0.90 -0.91 -15.17
N VAL A 130 0.30 -0.33 -15.09
CA VAL A 130 0.49 1.10 -14.78
C VAL A 130 -0.11 1.99 -15.86
N SER A 131 0.07 1.64 -17.14
CA SER A 131 -0.43 2.41 -18.28
C SER A 131 -1.96 2.52 -18.26
N ASP A 132 -2.64 1.43 -17.90
CA ASP A 132 -4.11 1.41 -17.77
C ASP A 132 -4.57 2.40 -16.70
N ILE A 133 -3.90 2.46 -15.55
CA ILE A 133 -4.22 3.39 -14.46
C ILE A 133 -4.00 4.83 -14.88
N ILE A 134 -2.86 5.13 -15.52
CA ILE A 134 -2.54 6.49 -15.99
C ILE A 134 -3.56 6.94 -17.05
N SER A 135 -3.95 6.04 -17.97
CA SER A 135 -4.90 6.34 -19.05
C SER A 135 -6.31 6.70 -18.55
N ARG A 136 -6.68 6.27 -17.34
CA ARG A 136 -8.00 6.52 -16.73
C ARG A 136 -8.16 7.93 -16.18
N ASN A 137 -7.08 8.71 -16.11
CA ASN A 137 -7.09 10.09 -15.61
C ASN A 137 -7.76 10.24 -14.24
N LEU A 138 -7.50 9.30 -13.33
CA LEU A 138 -8.08 9.29 -11.98
C LEU A 138 -7.67 10.54 -11.20
N ASN A 139 -8.55 11.15 -10.41
CA ASN A 139 -8.18 12.34 -9.63
C ASN A 139 -7.33 12.02 -8.38
N ILE A 140 -6.13 11.47 -8.59
CA ILE A 140 -5.20 11.09 -7.54
C ILE A 140 -4.53 12.34 -6.96
N GLY A 141 -4.72 12.57 -5.65
CA GLY A 141 -4.18 13.71 -4.93
C GLY A 141 -2.65 13.69 -4.84
N VAL A 142 -2.03 14.87 -4.76
CA VAL A 142 -0.57 15.05 -4.66
C VAL A 142 0.06 14.34 -3.46
N ASP A 143 -0.70 14.15 -2.39
CA ASP A 143 -0.33 13.58 -1.12
C ASP A 143 -0.80 12.13 -0.94
N SER A 144 -1.51 11.59 -1.92
CA SER A 144 -2.04 10.23 -1.88
C SER A 144 -0.93 9.18 -1.90
N LYS A 145 -1.23 8.04 -1.29
CA LYS A 145 -0.38 6.84 -1.34
C LYS A 145 -1.05 5.85 -2.27
N PHE A 146 -0.72 5.92 -3.56
CA PHE A 146 -1.31 5.08 -4.59
C PHE A 146 -0.24 4.16 -5.19
N PHE A 147 -0.44 2.85 -5.04
CA PHE A 147 0.49 1.83 -5.48
C PHE A 147 -0.15 0.92 -6.52
N VAL A 148 0.63 0.53 -7.54
CA VAL A 148 0.22 -0.42 -8.57
C VAL A 148 1.15 -1.61 -8.53
N ILE A 149 0.58 -2.81 -8.40
CA ILE A 149 1.29 -4.09 -8.50
C ILE A 149 1.05 -4.63 -9.91
N GLU A 150 2.13 -4.70 -10.67
CA GLU A 150 2.15 -5.16 -12.05
C GLU A 150 2.95 -6.47 -12.16
N GLU A 151 2.45 -7.43 -12.94
CA GLU A 151 3.15 -8.67 -13.24
C GLU A 151 4.07 -8.46 -14.46
N PHE A 152 5.37 -8.76 -14.32
CA PHE A 152 6.38 -8.59 -15.35
C PHE A 152 7.37 -9.76 -15.34
N GLU A 153 7.48 -10.49 -16.45
CA GLU A 153 8.47 -11.58 -16.66
C GLU A 153 8.55 -12.61 -15.50
N ASN A 154 7.40 -13.04 -14.96
CA ASN A 154 7.25 -13.94 -13.79
C ASN A 154 7.59 -13.34 -12.43
N ASN A 155 7.89 -12.05 -12.37
CA ASN A 155 8.03 -11.29 -11.14
C ASN A 155 6.87 -10.29 -11.01
N PHE A 156 6.80 -9.64 -9.85
CA PHE A 156 5.89 -8.52 -9.64
C PHE A 156 6.69 -7.25 -9.36
N HIS A 157 6.33 -6.17 -10.03
CA HIS A 157 6.86 -4.85 -9.78
C HIS A 157 5.80 -4.02 -9.06
N VAL A 158 6.22 -3.28 -8.04
CA VAL A 158 5.36 -2.34 -7.34
C VAL A 158 5.78 -0.93 -7.72
N TYR A 159 4.84 -0.15 -8.23
CA TYR A 159 5.04 1.24 -8.62
C TYR A 159 4.26 2.16 -7.69
N ALA A 160 4.87 3.26 -7.26
CA ALA A 160 4.16 4.38 -6.67
C ALA A 160 3.71 5.32 -7.78
N ILE A 161 2.41 5.61 -7.84
CA ILE A 161 1.81 6.58 -8.77
C ILE A 161 1.62 7.89 -8.03
N PHE A 162 2.03 9.01 -8.60
CA PHE A 162 1.98 10.31 -7.93
C PHE A 162 1.80 11.49 -8.89
N LYS A 163 1.39 12.63 -8.32
CA LYS A 163 1.35 13.94 -8.99
C LYS A 163 2.30 14.92 -8.31
N TYR A 164 2.91 15.80 -9.10
CA TYR A 164 3.77 16.88 -8.60
C TYR A 164 3.00 18.06 -8.03
N SER A 165 1.86 18.42 -8.66
CA SER A 165 0.97 19.50 -8.22
C SER A 165 -0.48 19.16 -8.57
N LYS A 166 -1.43 19.85 -7.92
CA LYS A 166 -2.86 19.76 -8.25
C LYS A 166 -3.16 20.18 -9.69
N ASP A 167 -2.33 21.07 -10.24
CA ASP A 167 -2.51 21.62 -11.59
C ASP A 167 -1.91 20.73 -12.68
N PHE A 168 -1.13 19.70 -12.31
CA PHE A 168 -0.59 18.73 -13.27
C PHE A 168 -1.66 17.72 -13.64
N VAL A 169 -1.93 17.60 -14.94
CA VAL A 169 -2.87 16.61 -15.48
C VAL A 169 -2.23 15.23 -15.43
N GLU A 170 -0.97 15.12 -15.83
CA GLU A 170 -0.24 13.87 -15.98
C GLU A 170 0.22 13.29 -14.63
N PHE A 171 0.21 11.95 -14.55
CA PHE A 171 0.80 11.18 -13.46
C PHE A 171 2.20 10.73 -13.84
N ASP A 172 3.06 10.63 -12.84
CA ASP A 172 4.32 9.93 -12.96
C ASP A 172 4.30 8.67 -12.09
N SER A 173 5.21 7.75 -12.37
CA SER A 173 5.29 6.45 -11.72
C SER A 173 6.73 6.07 -11.43
N ASN A 174 7.00 5.61 -10.21
CA ASN A 174 8.33 5.12 -9.85
C ASN A 174 8.26 3.71 -9.30
N LYS A 175 9.11 2.82 -9.84
CA LYS A 175 9.23 1.46 -9.32
C LYS A 175 9.86 1.51 -7.93
N ILE A 176 9.11 1.07 -6.93
CA ILE A 176 9.54 1.08 -5.52
C ILE A 176 9.87 -0.31 -5.01
N ALA A 177 9.35 -1.37 -5.62
CA ALA A 177 9.69 -2.72 -5.23
C ALA A 177 9.71 -3.71 -6.40
N THR A 178 10.46 -4.80 -6.20
CA THR A 178 10.45 -6.00 -7.06
C THR A 178 10.24 -7.19 -6.15
N TRP A 179 9.32 -8.07 -6.50
CA TRP A 179 8.99 -9.28 -5.77
C TRP A 179 9.10 -10.49 -6.67
N SER A 180 9.67 -11.59 -6.16
CA SER A 180 9.68 -12.88 -6.85
C SER A 180 9.21 -14.00 -5.93
N ARG A 181 8.71 -15.08 -6.55
CA ARG A 181 8.18 -16.24 -5.81
C ARG A 181 9.24 -16.92 -4.93
N LYS A 182 10.53 -16.80 -5.28
CA LYS A 182 11.62 -17.49 -4.60
C LYS A 182 12.09 -16.77 -3.35
N THR A 183 12.16 -15.44 -3.42
CA THR A 183 12.82 -14.62 -2.39
C THR A 183 11.88 -13.63 -1.71
N GLY A 184 10.63 -13.50 -2.17
CA GLY A 184 9.74 -12.44 -1.71
C GLY A 184 10.17 -11.09 -2.29
N ILE A 185 10.16 -10.04 -1.48
CA ILE A 185 10.65 -8.70 -1.88
C ILE A 185 12.17 -8.74 -2.03
N GLU A 186 12.64 -8.57 -3.27
CA GLU A 186 14.07 -8.54 -3.62
C GLU A 186 14.67 -7.17 -3.43
N SER A 187 13.87 -6.13 -3.71
CA SER A 187 14.28 -4.74 -3.59
C SER A 187 13.11 -3.92 -3.11
N TYR A 188 13.33 -3.02 -2.15
CA TYR A 188 12.36 -2.03 -1.72
C TYR A 188 13.04 -0.68 -1.47
N ASN A 189 12.51 0.38 -2.09
CA ASN A 189 13.02 1.74 -1.94
C ASN A 189 12.02 2.61 -1.16
N HIS A 190 12.14 2.57 0.16
CA HIS A 190 11.32 3.39 1.07
C HIS A 190 11.47 4.91 0.82
N LEU A 191 12.64 5.34 0.33
CA LEU A 191 12.93 6.77 0.09
C LEU A 191 12.21 7.31 -1.14
N CYS A 192 11.74 6.46 -2.07
CA CYS A 192 11.04 6.92 -3.27
C CYS A 192 9.83 7.80 -2.92
N ILE A 193 9.02 7.46 -1.94
CA ILE A 193 7.80 8.24 -1.65
C ILE A 193 8.14 9.70 -1.27
N GLY A 194 9.22 9.93 -0.52
CA GLY A 194 9.70 11.27 -0.18
C GLY A 194 10.57 11.93 -1.27
N ARG A 195 11.44 11.15 -1.93
CA ARG A 195 12.37 11.63 -2.96
C ARG A 195 11.75 11.82 -4.34
N ASN A 196 10.60 11.22 -4.63
CA ASN A 196 9.88 11.48 -5.88
C ASN A 196 9.54 12.97 -6.04
N ARG A 197 9.59 13.76 -4.95
CA ARG A 197 9.42 15.21 -4.94
C ARG A 197 10.72 16.02 -4.91
N THR A 198 11.91 15.40 -5.00
CA THR A 198 13.18 16.14 -5.07
C THR A 198 13.47 16.65 -6.47
N ASP A 199 13.14 15.87 -7.51
CA ASP A 199 13.07 16.41 -8.88
C ASP A 199 11.66 17.00 -9.07
N LEU A 200 11.58 18.32 -9.00
CA LEU A 200 10.31 19.03 -9.12
C LEU A 200 9.91 19.27 -10.57
N LYS A 201 10.62 18.74 -11.57
CA LYS A 201 10.30 18.93 -13.01
C LYS A 201 10.05 20.40 -13.37
N ARG A 202 10.86 21.30 -12.81
CA ARG A 202 10.73 22.78 -12.96
C ARG A 202 9.45 23.36 -12.35
N LEU A 203 8.83 22.71 -11.37
CA LEU A 203 7.71 23.26 -10.61
C LEU A 203 8.13 24.60 -9.98
N GLN A 204 7.28 25.62 -10.12
CA GLN A 204 7.50 26.89 -9.43
C GLN A 204 7.23 26.71 -7.93
N LEU A 205 8.28 26.82 -7.12
CA LEU A 205 8.14 26.80 -5.67
C LEU A 205 7.82 28.20 -5.16
N LYS A 206 6.70 28.33 -4.45
CA LYS A 206 6.39 29.53 -3.66
C LYS A 206 7.00 29.33 -2.28
N ILE A 207 8.11 30.03 -2.02
CA ILE A 207 8.79 29.98 -0.73
C ILE A 207 8.36 31.19 0.09
N SER A 208 7.94 30.95 1.32
CA SER A 208 7.69 32.00 2.31
C SER A 208 8.83 31.99 3.30
N TYR A 209 9.54 33.12 3.42
CA TYR A 209 10.60 33.28 4.42
C TYR A 209 10.06 34.11 5.58
N VAL A 210 10.28 33.64 6.80
CA VAL A 210 10.08 34.44 8.01
C VAL A 210 11.44 34.94 8.44
N LEU A 211 11.69 36.23 8.24
CA LEU A 211 12.87 36.90 8.77
C LEU A 211 12.59 37.29 10.21
N THR A 212 13.11 36.52 11.16
CA THR A 212 13.11 36.92 12.57
C THR A 212 14.19 37.98 12.77
N ASN A 213 13.79 39.17 13.19
CA ASN A 213 14.73 40.20 13.63
C ASN A 213 15.47 39.67 14.87
N LEU A 214 16.79 39.86 14.97
CA LEU A 214 17.59 39.40 16.10
C LEU A 214 17.03 39.89 17.46
N ASP A 215 16.44 41.08 17.50
CA ASP A 215 15.82 41.61 18.72
C ASP A 215 14.52 40.89 19.10
N SER A 216 13.82 40.28 18.14
CA SER A 216 12.54 39.59 18.38
C SER A 216 12.69 38.22 19.08
N LEU A 217 13.90 37.65 19.13
CA LEU A 217 14.20 36.44 19.90
C LEU A 217 14.07 36.67 21.42
N ASN A 218 14.33 37.90 21.88
CA ASN A 218 14.27 38.26 23.30
C ASN A 218 12.85 38.59 23.80
N HIS A 219 11.89 38.72 22.89
CA HIS A 219 10.50 39.11 23.19
C HIS A 219 9.48 37.97 22.98
N LEU A 220 9.92 36.71 22.85
CA LEU A 220 9.02 35.57 22.62
C LEU A 220 7.95 35.39 23.72
N TRP A 221 8.16 35.96 24.91
CA TRP A 221 7.24 35.89 26.04
C TRP A 221 6.19 37.03 26.02
N ASP A 222 6.48 38.14 25.34
CA ASP A 222 5.57 39.30 25.18
C ASP A 222 4.41 39.02 24.21
N TYR A 223 4.53 37.97 23.38
CA TYR A 223 3.47 37.55 22.45
C TYR A 223 2.28 36.86 23.12
N SER A 224 2.31 36.63 24.44
CA SER A 224 1.17 36.07 25.17
C SER A 224 -0.03 37.02 25.29
N ILE A 225 0.10 38.31 24.93
CA ILE A 225 -0.93 39.33 25.22
C ILE A 225 -1.49 40.07 23.97
N THR A 226 -0.89 39.98 22.78
CA THR A 226 -1.44 40.71 21.62
C THR A 226 -1.34 39.92 20.31
N PHE A 227 -2.50 39.55 19.75
CA PHE A 227 -2.62 38.98 18.40
C PHE A 227 -2.21 40.03 17.35
N HIS A 228 -0.94 40.00 16.93
CA HIS A 228 -0.51 40.58 15.67
C HIS A 228 -0.04 39.46 14.74
N ILE A 229 -0.89 39.18 13.74
CA ILE A 229 -0.58 38.30 12.63
C ILE A 229 0.66 38.88 11.92
N PRO A 230 1.77 38.12 11.75
CA PRO A 230 2.91 38.59 10.99
C PRO A 230 2.47 38.94 9.56
N ARG A 231 2.77 40.17 9.14
CA ARG A 231 2.53 40.65 7.78
C ARG A 231 3.49 39.90 6.85
N LEU A 232 2.95 39.04 5.98
CA LEU A 232 3.71 38.39 4.91
C LEU A 232 4.37 39.49 4.06
N LEU A 233 5.69 39.59 4.10
CA LEU A 233 6.45 40.47 3.23
C LEU A 233 7.01 39.65 2.06
N SER A 234 6.52 40.01 0.87
CA SER A 234 6.97 39.60 -0.48
C SER A 234 7.05 38.10 -0.81
N SER A 235 6.21 37.68 -1.76
CA SER A 235 6.43 36.46 -2.54
C SER A 235 7.57 36.71 -3.55
N GLY A 236 8.70 36.05 -3.39
CA GLY A 236 9.75 35.99 -4.41
C GLY A 236 9.55 34.77 -5.30
N GLU A 237 9.63 34.94 -6.62
CA GLU A 237 9.64 33.85 -7.58
C GLU A 237 11.08 33.36 -7.77
N SER A 238 11.31 32.06 -7.59
CA SER A 238 12.60 31.43 -7.85
C SER A 238 12.40 30.19 -8.71
N MET A 239 13.09 30.13 -9.85
CA MET A 239 13.21 28.91 -10.63
C MET A 239 14.34 28.07 -10.02
N ALA A 240 14.00 27.01 -9.32
CA ALA A 240 14.97 26.01 -8.91
C ALA A 240 15.38 25.18 -10.12
N SER A 241 16.61 25.41 -10.61
CA SER A 241 17.34 24.49 -11.49
C SER A 241 18.22 23.61 -10.60
N LEU A 242 17.89 22.34 -10.48
CA LEU A 242 18.76 21.33 -9.87
C LEU A 242 18.93 20.19 -10.88
N CYS A 243 20.19 19.73 -10.99
CA CYS A 243 20.74 18.79 -11.96
C CYS A 243 19.95 17.49 -12.13
#